data_AF-A0A385PXL3-F1
#
_entry.id   AF-A0A385PXL3-F1
#
_cell.length_a   1.000
_cell.length_b   1.000
_cell.length_c   1.000
_cell.angle_alpha   90.00
_cell.angle_beta   90.00
_cell.angle_gamma   90.00
#
_symmetry.space_group_name_H-M   'P 1'
#
loop_
_entity.id
_entity.type
_entity.pdbx_description
1 polymer ?
#
loop_
_entity_poly.entity_id
_entity_poly.type
_entity_poly.pdbx_seq_one_letter_code
_entity_poly.pdbx_strand_id
1 'polypeptide(L)'
;MRKLSIERLSLYLKAKKDYDDLKKYYDRELKAAEEEYLYSLKAVRYDGVKVDGGQHTDIADKIARYEEWREQTDKHCEFWLDYRKRCIDSEKELTEKYIDTEVPWLVRVFSDCETWKNCNVPLLQEVLRLKYIECKTERDIATALKITGQDVANMLYTYTELTDRPPKRGRKK
;
A
#
# COMPACT_ATOMS: atom_id res chain seq x y z
N MET A 1 -17.97 -1.60 -21.07
CA MET A 1 -17.10 -2.78 -20.91
C MET A 1 -17.94 -3.97 -20.43
N ARG A 2 -17.59 -5.20 -20.82
CA ARG A 2 -18.18 -6.45 -20.27
C ARG A 2 -17.35 -7.05 -19.13
N LYS A 3 -16.39 -6.31 -18.60
CA LYS A 3 -15.43 -6.72 -17.57
C LYS A 3 -15.31 -5.59 -16.57
N LEU A 4 -14.92 -5.95 -15.35
CA LEU A 4 -14.63 -5.00 -14.27
C LEU A 4 -13.29 -4.30 -14.55
N SER A 5 -13.31 -2.98 -14.42
CA SER A 5 -12.12 -2.14 -14.53
C SER A 5 -11.08 -2.47 -13.47
N ILE A 6 -9.86 -2.81 -13.90
CA ILE A 6 -8.72 -3.02 -12.99
C ILE A 6 -8.30 -1.71 -12.36
N GLU A 7 -8.35 -0.62 -13.12
CA GLU A 7 -8.00 0.71 -12.62
C GLU A 7 -8.83 1.03 -11.36
N ARG A 8 -10.16 0.85 -11.44
CA ARG A 8 -11.07 1.05 -10.31
C ARG A 8 -10.82 0.06 -9.17
N LEU A 9 -10.61 -1.22 -9.49
CA LEU A 9 -10.30 -2.23 -8.47
C LEU A 9 -8.95 -1.98 -7.76
N SER A 10 -7.99 -1.33 -8.42
CA SER A 10 -6.63 -1.13 -7.91
C SER A 10 -6.42 0.20 -7.19
N LEU A 11 -7.45 1.04 -7.09
CA LEU A 11 -7.38 2.35 -6.44
C LEU A 11 -6.81 2.26 -5.03
N TYR A 12 -7.40 1.39 -4.19
CA TYR A 12 -6.90 1.16 -2.83
C TYR A 12 -5.46 0.63 -2.81
N LEU A 13 -5.13 -0.35 -3.67
CA LEU A 13 -3.77 -0.91 -3.73
C LEU A 13 -2.72 0.16 -4.06
N LYS A 14 -3.06 1.08 -4.98
CA LYS A 14 -2.19 2.19 -5.35
C LYS A 14 -2.02 3.17 -4.20
N ALA A 15 -3.11 3.57 -3.54
CA ALA A 15 -3.06 4.48 -2.39
C ALA A 15 -2.27 3.87 -1.22
N LYS A 16 -2.45 2.57 -0.95
CA LYS A 16 -1.71 1.82 0.06
C LYS A 16 -0.21 1.81 -0.24
N LYS A 17 0.16 1.53 -1.49
CA LYS A 17 1.56 1.57 -1.91
C LYS A 17 2.18 2.95 -1.72
N ASP A 18 1.50 4.01 -2.16
CA ASP A 18 1.98 5.38 -2.00
C ASP A 18 2.24 5.74 -0.52
N TYR A 19 1.35 5.31 0.38
CA TYR A 19 1.54 5.49 1.83
C TYR A 19 2.71 4.69 2.37
N ASP A 20 2.81 3.40 2.02
CA ASP A 20 3.89 2.52 2.49
C ASP A 20 5.26 3.02 2.00
N ASP A 21 5.34 3.49 0.75
CA ASP A 21 6.54 4.08 0.16
C ASP A 21 6.91 5.41 0.86
N LEU A 22 5.93 6.28 1.13
CA LEU A 22 6.15 7.54 1.86
C LEU A 22 6.64 7.29 3.29
N LYS A 23 5.99 6.35 3.99
CA LYS A 23 6.39 5.97 5.35
C LYS A 23 7.82 5.43 5.37
N LYS A 24 8.16 4.53 4.44
CA LYS A 24 9.52 3.99 4.31
C LYS A 24 10.56 5.06 3.97
N TYR A 25 10.18 6.08 3.21
CA TYR A 25 11.04 7.22 2.95
C TYR A 25 11.31 8.01 4.23
N TYR A 26 10.27 8.42 4.96
CA TYR A 26 10.45 9.16 6.21
C TYR A 26 11.19 8.36 7.29
N ASP A 27 10.89 7.08 7.47
CA ASP A 27 11.61 6.20 8.40
C ASP A 27 13.12 6.15 8.08
N ARG A 28 13.49 6.25 6.79
CA ARG A 28 14.89 6.27 6.36
C ARG A 28 15.56 7.60 6.60
N GLU A 29 14.92 8.70 6.20
CA GLU A 29 15.47 10.06 6.35
C GLU A 29 15.65 10.42 7.83
N LEU A 30 14.65 10.11 8.66
CA LEU A 30 14.74 10.34 10.11
C LEU A 30 15.87 9.55 10.73
N LYS A 31 16.05 8.29 10.33
CA LYS A 31 17.16 7.46 10.81
C LYS A 31 18.53 7.99 10.38
N ALA A 32 18.66 8.44 9.14
CA ALA A 32 19.92 9.00 8.64
C ALA A 32 20.29 10.30 9.39
N ALA A 33 19.31 11.18 9.59
CA ALA A 33 19.50 12.41 10.35
C ALA A 33 19.82 12.14 11.83
N GLU A 34 19.21 11.13 12.45
CA GLU A 34 19.54 10.68 13.81
C GLU A 34 20.98 10.12 13.90
N GLU A 35 21.44 9.36 12.91
CA GLU A 35 22.81 8.86 12.84
C GLU A 35 23.84 10.00 12.70
N GLU A 36 23.57 11.00 11.86
CA GLU A 36 24.40 12.20 11.72
C GLU A 36 24.43 13.03 13.01
N TYR A 37 23.28 13.18 13.67
CA TYR A 37 23.19 13.86 14.95
C TYR A 37 23.96 13.13 16.05
N LEU A 38 23.82 11.81 16.16
CA LEU A 38 24.57 10.98 17.11
C LEU A 38 26.08 11.02 16.84
N TYR A 39 26.49 11.07 15.57
CA TYR A 39 27.90 11.29 15.21
C TYR A 39 28.39 12.64 15.70
N SER A 40 27.62 13.71 15.46
CA SER A 40 27.94 15.06 15.93
C SER A 40 28.05 15.12 17.46
N LEU A 41 27.11 14.54 18.19
CA LEU A 41 27.16 14.43 19.65
C LEU A 41 28.37 13.61 20.16
N LYS A 42 28.75 12.54 19.46
CA LYS A 42 29.94 11.75 19.82
C LYS A 42 31.22 12.53 19.58
N ALA A 43 31.35 13.25 18.47
CA ALA A 43 32.48 14.13 18.20
C ALA A 43 32.66 15.15 19.34
N VAL A 44 31.57 15.76 19.80
CA VAL A 44 31.54 16.68 20.94
C VAL A 44 32.05 16.03 22.23
N ARG A 45 31.70 14.76 22.49
CA ARG A 45 32.12 14.03 23.69
C ARG A 45 33.60 13.62 23.65
N TYR A 46 34.16 13.39 22.47
CA TYR A 46 35.57 13.02 22.28
C TYR A 46 36.50 14.24 22.18
N ASP A 47 36.04 15.36 21.59
CA ASP A 47 36.76 16.64 21.53
C ASP A 47 36.70 17.45 22.84
N GLY A 48 36.12 16.87 23.90
CA GLY A 48 36.19 17.38 25.28
C GLY A 48 37.60 17.43 25.88
N VAL A 49 38.66 17.26 25.08
CA VAL A 49 40.05 17.55 25.46
C VAL A 49 40.42 18.96 25.00
N LYS A 50 40.06 19.93 25.85
CA LYS A 50 40.62 21.30 26.00
C LYS A 50 40.88 22.10 24.71
N VAL A 51 40.00 23.04 24.38
CA VAL A 51 40.40 24.29 23.70
C VAL A 51 39.57 25.46 24.24
N ASP A 52 40.26 26.51 24.68
CA ASP A 52 39.71 27.71 25.33
C ASP A 52 38.49 28.33 24.60
N GLY A 53 37.40 28.50 25.34
CA GLY A 53 36.46 29.63 25.25
C GLY A 53 35.57 29.85 24.02
N GLY A 54 35.83 29.24 22.85
CA GLY A 54 35.17 29.64 21.58
C GLY A 54 34.30 28.60 20.87
N GLN A 55 34.54 27.29 21.07
CA GLN A 55 33.90 26.23 20.27
C GLN A 55 32.61 25.63 20.87
N HIS A 56 32.37 25.82 22.18
CA HIS A 56 31.20 25.22 22.84
C HIS A 56 29.86 25.85 22.42
N THR A 57 29.84 27.13 22.04
CA THR A 57 28.63 27.83 21.58
C THR A 57 28.14 27.29 20.23
N ASP A 58 29.04 26.96 19.31
CA ASP A 58 28.71 26.39 17.98
C ASP A 58 28.03 25.01 18.08
N ILE A 59 28.37 24.23 19.10
CA ILE A 59 27.81 22.90 19.33
C ILE A 59 26.40 22.98 19.92
N ALA A 60 26.20 23.84 20.94
CA ALA A 60 24.87 24.07 21.50
C ALA A 60 23.90 24.62 20.43
N ASP A 61 24.38 25.53 19.56
CA ASP A 61 23.62 26.04 18.43
C ASP A 61 23.35 24.96 17.37
N LYS A 62 24.24 23.98 17.18
CA LYS A 62 23.99 22.82 16.30
C LYS A 62 22.94 21.86 16.88
N ILE A 63 22.98 21.63 18.19
CA ILE A 63 21.98 20.81 18.89
C ILE A 63 20.61 21.47 18.81
N ALA A 64 20.51 22.76 19.16
CA ALA A 64 19.25 23.50 19.10
C ALA A 64 18.66 23.54 17.68
N ARG A 65 19.49 23.77 16.65
CA ARG A 65 19.06 23.70 15.24
C ARG A 65 18.57 22.32 14.83
N TYR A 66 19.22 21.25 15.31
CA TYR A 66 18.76 19.88 15.03
C TYR A 66 17.42 19.59 15.72
N GLU A 67 17.26 19.97 16.99
CA GLU A 67 16.01 19.77 17.73
C GLU A 67 14.86 20.53 17.09
N GLU A 68 15.08 21.79 16.69
CA GLU A 68 14.09 22.59 15.95
C GLU A 68 13.76 21.96 14.59
N TRP A 69 14.77 21.55 13.83
CA TRP A 69 14.57 20.86 12.55
C TRP A 69 13.80 19.55 12.72
N ARG A 70 14.10 18.78 13.77
CA ARG A 70 13.44 17.51 14.07
C ARG A 70 11.97 17.72 14.40
N GLU A 71 11.66 18.70 15.26
CA GLU A 71 10.28 19.02 15.61
C GLU A 71 9.46 19.46 14.38
N GLN A 72 10.05 20.27 13.49
CA GLN A 72 9.39 20.67 12.25
C GLN A 72 9.21 19.50 11.29
N THR A 73 10.21 18.63 11.17
CA THR A 73 10.20 17.46 10.29
C THR A 73 9.18 16.43 10.77
N ASP A 74 9.11 16.14 12.07
CA ASP A 74 8.14 15.21 12.64
C ASP A 74 6.70 15.68 12.36
N LYS A 75 6.39 16.96 12.58
CA LYS A 75 5.08 17.54 12.26
C LYS A 75 4.75 17.44 10.76
N HIS A 76 5.74 17.66 9.90
CA HIS A 76 5.58 17.54 8.45
C HIS A 76 5.29 16.10 8.03
N CYS A 77 6.07 15.14 8.57
CA CYS A 77 5.87 13.72 8.34
C CYS A 77 4.50 13.24 8.81
N GLU A 78 4.10 13.63 10.03
CA GLU A 78 2.78 13.32 10.58
C GLU A 78 1.65 13.84 9.69
N PHE A 79 1.74 15.11 9.26
CA PHE A 79 0.74 15.71 8.38
C PHE A 79 0.55 14.92 7.09
N TRP A 80 1.64 14.60 6.38
CA TRP A 80 1.55 13.90 5.09
C TRP A 80 1.14 12.44 5.23
N LEU A 81 1.58 11.77 6.30
CA LEU A 81 1.15 10.41 6.60
C LEU A 81 -0.35 10.38 6.93
N ASP A 82 -0.84 11.32 7.72
CA ASP A 82 -2.28 11.40 8.04
C ASP A 82 -3.11 11.73 6.80
N TYR A 83 -2.65 12.66 5.96
CA TYR A 83 -3.26 12.94 4.66
C TYR A 83 -3.34 11.69 3.77
N ARG A 84 -2.22 10.97 3.60
CA ARG A 84 -2.17 9.75 2.78
C ARG A 84 -3.02 8.63 3.36
N LYS A 85 -3.10 8.51 4.70
CA LYS A 85 -3.98 7.56 5.36
C LYS A 85 -5.46 7.83 5.05
N ARG A 86 -5.89 9.09 5.08
CA ARG A 86 -7.25 9.47 4.64
C ARG A 86 -7.51 9.12 3.17
N CYS A 87 -6.51 9.31 2.30
CA CYS A 87 -6.62 8.87 0.91
C CYS A 87 -6.83 7.35 0.82
N ILE A 88 -6.05 6.55 1.57
CA ILE A 88 -6.23 5.09 1.60
C ILE A 88 -7.65 4.72 2.01
N ASP A 89 -8.17 5.31 3.09
CA ASP A 89 -9.50 5.00 3.61
C ASP A 89 -10.60 5.35 2.59
N SER A 90 -10.48 6.51 1.94
CA SER A 90 -11.40 6.92 0.86
C SER A 90 -11.34 5.98 -0.34
N GLU A 91 -10.15 5.59 -0.79
CA GLU A 91 -9.99 4.69 -1.95
C GLU A 91 -10.44 3.26 -1.64
N LYS A 92 -10.34 2.84 -0.37
CA LYS A 92 -10.91 1.59 0.13
C LYS A 92 -12.42 1.59 -0.03
N GLU A 93 -13.09 2.64 0.47
CA GLU A 93 -14.55 2.78 0.39
C GLU A 93 -15.02 2.80 -1.08
N LEU A 94 -14.32 3.54 -1.95
CA LEU A 94 -14.63 3.59 -3.38
C LEU A 94 -14.50 2.22 -4.05
N THR A 95 -13.45 1.46 -3.70
CA THR A 95 -13.21 0.11 -4.23
C THR A 95 -14.28 -0.87 -3.73
N GLU A 96 -14.64 -0.82 -2.44
CA GLU A 96 -15.72 -1.63 -1.86
C GLU A 96 -17.06 -1.36 -2.56
N LYS A 97 -17.43 -0.08 -2.68
CA LYS A 97 -18.67 0.34 -3.34
C LYS A 97 -18.71 -0.08 -4.81
N TYR A 98 -17.58 0.00 -5.50
CA TYR A 98 -17.46 -0.46 -6.88
C TYR A 98 -17.73 -1.96 -7.00
N ILE A 99 -17.13 -2.80 -6.14
CA ILE A 99 -17.38 -4.25 -6.09
C ILE A 99 -18.85 -4.55 -5.79
N ASP A 100 -19.44 -3.84 -4.82
CA ASP A 100 -20.82 -4.07 -4.37
C ASP A 100 -21.86 -3.68 -5.41
N THR A 101 -21.58 -2.63 -6.19
CA THR A 101 -22.52 -2.09 -7.17
C THR A 101 -22.37 -2.77 -8.54
N GLU A 102 -21.14 -2.92 -9.01
CA GLU A 102 -20.88 -3.24 -10.42
C GLU A 102 -20.93 -4.73 -10.70
N VAL A 103 -20.56 -5.58 -9.75
CA VAL A 103 -20.67 -7.04 -9.94
C VAL A 103 -22.13 -7.47 -10.16
N PRO A 104 -23.10 -7.10 -9.30
CA PRO A 104 -24.51 -7.46 -9.54
C PRO A 104 -25.09 -6.77 -10.77
N TRP A 105 -24.68 -5.52 -11.03
CA TRP A 105 -25.16 -4.76 -12.19
C TRP A 105 -24.73 -5.41 -13.50
N LEU A 106 -23.47 -5.85 -13.63
CA LEU A 106 -22.97 -6.54 -14.82
C LEU A 106 -23.66 -7.88 -15.05
N VAL A 107 -23.95 -8.65 -13.99
CA VAL A 107 -24.75 -9.88 -14.11
C VAL A 107 -26.14 -9.60 -14.67
N ARG A 108 -26.79 -8.53 -14.19
CA ARG A 108 -28.13 -8.15 -14.65
C ARG A 108 -28.13 -7.65 -16.09
N VAL A 109 -27.15 -6.83 -16.47
CA VAL A 109 -27.08 -6.21 -17.80
C VAL A 109 -26.62 -7.20 -18.87
N PHE A 110 -25.72 -8.11 -18.53
CA PHE A 110 -25.17 -9.11 -19.45
C PHE A 110 -25.67 -10.53 -19.14
N SER A 111 -26.93 -10.66 -18.71
CA SER A 111 -27.54 -11.95 -18.37
C SER A 111 -27.62 -12.93 -19.54
N ASP A 112 -27.57 -12.40 -20.77
CA ASP A 112 -27.53 -13.13 -22.03
C ASP A 112 -26.12 -13.63 -22.41
N CYS A 113 -25.08 -13.11 -21.77
CA CYS A 113 -23.68 -13.48 -22.01
C CYS A 113 -23.28 -14.69 -21.16
N GLU A 114 -22.77 -15.75 -21.79
CA GLU A 114 -22.34 -16.98 -21.11
C GLU A 114 -21.36 -16.72 -19.94
N THR A 115 -20.52 -15.68 -20.07
CA THR A 115 -19.60 -15.26 -19.03
C THR A 115 -20.31 -14.82 -17.75
N TRP A 116 -21.33 -13.97 -17.83
CA TRP A 116 -22.00 -13.39 -16.65
C TRP A 116 -23.24 -14.17 -16.21
N LYS A 117 -23.87 -14.90 -17.12
CA LYS A 117 -25.07 -15.71 -16.89
C LYS A 117 -24.94 -16.69 -15.73
N ASN A 118 -23.77 -17.31 -15.58
CA ASN A 118 -23.50 -18.30 -14.53
C ASN A 118 -22.56 -17.75 -13.44
N CYS A 119 -22.42 -16.44 -13.33
CA CYS A 119 -21.54 -15.82 -12.35
C CYS A 119 -22.05 -16.07 -10.92
N ASN A 120 -21.20 -16.65 -10.08
CA ASN A 120 -21.44 -16.71 -8.64
C ASN A 120 -21.06 -15.35 -8.02
N VAL A 121 -22.03 -14.43 -7.96
CA VAL A 121 -21.84 -13.04 -7.49
C VAL A 121 -21.18 -12.98 -6.10
N PRO A 122 -21.69 -13.66 -5.06
CA PRO A 122 -21.07 -13.62 -3.73
C PRO A 122 -19.61 -14.07 -3.75
N LEU A 123 -19.31 -15.15 -4.48
CA LEU A 123 -17.95 -15.67 -4.57
C LEU A 123 -17.01 -14.70 -5.29
N LEU A 124 -17.45 -14.12 -6.40
CA LEU A 124 -16.65 -13.15 -7.15
C LEU A 124 -16.39 -11.89 -6.31
N GLN A 125 -17.40 -11.34 -5.64
CA GLN A 125 -17.22 -10.19 -4.76
C GLN A 125 -16.21 -10.49 -3.66
N GLU A 126 -16.27 -11.66 -3.05
CA GLU A 126 -15.34 -12.06 -2.00
C GLU A 126 -13.90 -12.23 -2.52
N VAL A 127 -13.73 -12.88 -3.68
CA VAL A 127 -12.41 -12.96 -4.35
C VAL A 127 -11.84 -11.57 -4.61
N LEU A 128 -12.66 -10.63 -5.07
CA LEU A 128 -12.22 -9.25 -5.36
C LEU A 128 -11.84 -8.50 -4.07
N ARG A 129 -12.63 -8.62 -2.98
CA ARG A 129 -12.28 -7.99 -1.70
C ARG A 129 -10.98 -8.53 -1.14
N LEU A 130 -10.80 -9.85 -1.14
CA LEU A 130 -9.57 -10.45 -0.64
C LEU A 130 -8.35 -10.02 -1.48
N LYS A 131 -8.50 -9.92 -2.80
CA LYS A 131 -7.42 -9.52 -3.71
C LYS A 131 -7.08 -8.04 -3.60
N TYR A 132 -8.09 -7.18 -3.65
CA TYR A 132 -7.92 -5.75 -3.89
C TYR A 132 -8.05 -4.88 -2.65
N ILE A 133 -8.60 -5.39 -1.55
CA ILE A 133 -8.75 -4.66 -0.28
C ILE A 133 -7.90 -5.29 0.83
N GLU A 134 -7.89 -6.63 0.93
CA GLU A 134 -7.04 -7.33 1.90
C GLU A 134 -5.63 -7.64 1.37
N CYS A 135 -5.34 -7.28 0.12
CA CYS A 135 -4.05 -7.47 -0.54
C CYS A 135 -3.54 -8.92 -0.51
N LYS A 136 -4.43 -9.91 -0.47
CA LYS A 136 -4.05 -11.33 -0.38
C LYS A 136 -3.52 -11.85 -1.70
N THR A 137 -2.56 -12.77 -1.62
CA THR A 137 -2.11 -13.50 -2.82
C THR A 137 -3.19 -14.46 -3.29
N GLU A 138 -3.16 -14.88 -4.55
CA GLU A 138 -4.14 -15.85 -5.09
C GLU A 138 -4.11 -17.17 -4.33
N ARG A 139 -2.95 -17.55 -3.80
CA ARG A 139 -2.79 -18.72 -2.93
C ARG A 139 -3.51 -18.55 -1.60
N ASP A 140 -3.40 -17.38 -0.98
CA ASP A 140 -4.04 -17.10 0.31
C ASP A 140 -5.56 -16.99 0.15
N ILE A 141 -6.03 -16.39 -0.96
CA ILE A 141 -7.45 -16.35 -1.34
C ILE A 141 -8.00 -17.76 -1.51
N ALA A 142 -7.32 -18.59 -2.30
CA ALA A 142 -7.72 -19.97 -2.54
C ALA A 142 -7.85 -20.76 -1.22
N THR A 143 -6.88 -20.55 -0.32
CA THR A 143 -6.88 -21.17 1.01
C THR A 143 -8.05 -20.69 1.85
N ALA A 144 -8.30 -19.38 1.89
CA ALA A 144 -9.38 -18.77 2.68
C ALA A 144 -10.77 -19.24 2.20
N LEU A 145 -10.95 -19.35 0.88
CA LEU A 145 -12.22 -19.71 0.25
C LEU A 145 -12.39 -21.21 0.01
N LYS A 146 -11.40 -22.03 0.35
CA LYS A 146 -11.37 -23.49 0.11
C LYS A 146 -11.64 -23.85 -1.36
N ILE A 147 -11.11 -23.06 -2.28
CA ILE A 147 -11.12 -23.29 -3.74
C ILE A 147 -9.69 -23.48 -4.26
N THR A 148 -9.50 -23.80 -5.54
CA THR A 148 -8.14 -23.91 -6.08
C THR A 148 -7.60 -22.55 -6.48
N GLY A 149 -6.27 -22.36 -6.43
CA GLY A 149 -5.63 -21.15 -6.95
C GLY A 149 -5.93 -20.92 -8.43
N GLN A 150 -6.15 -21.99 -9.20
CA GLN A 150 -6.60 -21.90 -10.59
C GLN A 150 -8.00 -21.31 -10.71
N ASP A 151 -8.91 -21.62 -9.79
CA ASP A 151 -10.27 -21.07 -9.80
C ASP A 151 -10.24 -19.57 -9.53
N VAL A 152 -9.42 -19.12 -8.57
CA VAL A 152 -9.19 -17.69 -8.30
C VAL A 152 -8.65 -16.99 -9.54
N ALA A 153 -7.58 -17.52 -10.13
CA ALA A 153 -6.94 -16.92 -11.31
C ALA A 153 -7.89 -16.89 -12.53
N ASN A 154 -8.68 -17.95 -12.72
CA ASN A 154 -9.69 -18.01 -13.78
C ASN A 154 -10.80 -16.98 -13.54
N MET A 155 -11.29 -16.80 -12.31
CA MET A 155 -12.30 -15.80 -11.99
C MET A 155 -11.77 -14.38 -12.27
N LEU A 156 -10.57 -14.06 -11.78
CA LEU A 156 -9.95 -12.76 -12.01
C LEU A 156 -9.78 -12.49 -13.51
N TYR A 157 -9.19 -13.43 -14.27
CA TYR A 157 -9.02 -13.28 -15.73
C TYR A 157 -10.35 -13.18 -16.50
N THR A 158 -11.38 -13.90 -16.06
CA THR A 158 -12.67 -13.95 -16.74
C THR A 158 -13.46 -12.65 -16.55
N TYR A 159 -13.49 -12.12 -15.32
CA TYR A 159 -14.40 -11.04 -14.95
C TYR A 159 -13.75 -9.66 -14.88
N THR A 160 -12.42 -9.56 -14.84
CA THR A 160 -11.72 -8.26 -14.85
C THR A 160 -10.99 -8.05 -16.17
N GLU A 161 -10.55 -6.82 -16.41
CA GLU A 161 -9.72 -6.42 -17.56
C GLU A 161 -8.30 -7.04 -17.55
N LEU A 162 -8.05 -8.09 -16.76
CA LEU A 162 -6.74 -8.73 -16.64
C LEU A 162 -6.36 -9.32 -18.00
N THR A 163 -5.22 -8.88 -18.51
CA THR A 163 -4.72 -9.28 -19.84
C THR A 163 -3.96 -10.60 -19.79
N ASP A 164 -3.40 -10.94 -18.63
CA ASP A 164 -2.55 -12.12 -18.49
C ASP A 164 -3.40 -13.37 -18.23
N ARG A 165 -3.38 -14.26 -19.23
CA ARG A 165 -4.08 -15.53 -19.15
C ARG A 165 -3.40 -16.43 -18.11
N PRO A 166 -4.14 -17.04 -17.17
CA PRO A 166 -3.54 -17.92 -16.20
C PRO A 166 -2.87 -19.12 -16.88
N PRO A 167 -1.72 -19.59 -16.37
CA PRO A 167 -1.01 -20.72 -16.96
C PRO A 167 -1.92 -21.96 -16.98
N LYS A 168 -2.01 -22.63 -18.13
CA LYS A 168 -2.74 -23.90 -18.24
C LYS A 168 -2.06 -24.90 -17.30
N ARG A 169 -2.84 -25.73 -16.59
CA ARG A 169 -2.33 -26.86 -15.79
C ARG A 169 -1.32 -27.64 -16.62
N GLY A 170 -0.03 -27.45 -16.35
CA GLY A 170 1.00 -28.33 -16.85
C GLY A 170 0.73 -29.70 -16.23
N ARG A 171 0.50 -30.73 -17.07
CA ARG A 171 0.68 -32.11 -16.62
C ARG A 171 2.09 -32.18 -16.06
N LYS A 172 2.22 -32.38 -14.74
CA LYS A 172 3.49 -32.87 -14.18
C LYS A 172 3.81 -34.16 -14.93
N LYS A 173 4.91 -34.15 -15.69
CA LYS A 173 5.58 -35.36 -16.13
C LYS A 173 6.30 -35.96 -14.94
#